data_AF-A0A1V2CEK8-F1
#
_entry.id   AF-A0A1V2CEK8-F1
#
_cell.length_a   1.000
_cell.length_b   1.000
_cell.length_c   1.000
_cell.angle_alpha   90.00
_cell.angle_beta   90.00
_cell.angle_gamma   90.00
#
_symmetry.space_group_name_H-M   'P 1'
#
loop_
_entity.id
_entity.type
_entity.pdbx_description
1 polymer ?
#
loop_
_entity_poly.entity_id
_entity_poly.type
_entity_poly.pdbx_seq_one_letter_code
_entity_poly.pdbx_strand_id
1 'polypeptide(L)'
;MKDKFYAYIQKLQDQICAGLEAVDGTTKFREDLWKRPEGGGGRTRVIENGNVFEKGGVNNSAVHGKLPEAMQKMFGVGEADFFACGLSLVLHPKNPMVPTVHANWRYFEMYDESGKVIEQWFGGGQDLTPYYLFEEDAKHFHQTCKMACDKHNPEFYPKYKKQCDAYFWNAHRNEARGIGGLFFDYCKANEQMSMDDWYNFVTEVGNSFLEAYVPIVERRKNLEYTPENRNWQEIRRGRYVEFNLVHDKGTLFGLKTNGRIESILMSLPPHVQWVYDHHAEAGSEEEKLVNVLENPIDWV
;
A
#
# COMPACT_ATOMS: atom_id res chain seq x y z
N MET A 1 7.34 7.28 -20.85
CA MET A 1 7.40 6.75 -19.47
C MET A 1 6.29 5.73 -19.22
N LYS A 2 5.02 6.00 -19.59
CA LYS A 2 3.89 5.07 -19.40
C LYS A 2 4.16 3.60 -19.72
N ASP A 3 4.66 3.28 -20.92
CA ASP A 3 4.81 1.90 -21.37
C ASP A 3 5.93 1.18 -20.60
N LYS A 4 7.03 1.92 -20.33
CA LYS A 4 8.17 1.45 -19.54
C LYS A 4 7.74 1.07 -18.12
N PHE A 5 6.97 1.93 -17.45
CA PHE A 5 6.50 1.64 -16.09
C PHE A 5 5.41 0.57 -16.07
N TYR A 6 4.47 0.56 -17.02
CA TYR A 6 3.44 -0.47 -17.08
C TYR A 6 4.02 -1.88 -17.26
N ALA A 7 4.98 -2.04 -18.17
CA ALA A 7 5.68 -3.32 -18.35
C ALA A 7 6.45 -3.75 -17.10
N TYR A 8 7.04 -2.81 -16.36
CA TYR A 8 7.70 -3.09 -15.08
C TYR A 8 6.71 -3.61 -14.03
N ILE A 9 5.59 -2.91 -13.78
CA ILE A 9 4.65 -3.33 -12.74
C ILE A 9 3.94 -4.65 -13.05
N GLN A 10 3.79 -5.01 -14.33
CA GLN A 10 3.31 -6.34 -14.72
C GLN A 10 4.28 -7.43 -14.26
N LYS A 11 5.58 -7.26 -14.50
CA LYS A 11 6.62 -8.19 -14.04
C LYS A 11 6.72 -8.21 -12.52
N LEU A 12 6.65 -7.04 -11.87
CA LEU A 12 6.68 -6.93 -10.42
C LEU A 12 5.51 -7.68 -9.78
N GLN A 13 4.29 -7.57 -10.33
CA GLN A 13 3.14 -8.33 -9.85
C GLN A 13 3.38 -9.84 -9.96
N ASP A 14 3.98 -10.32 -11.05
CA ASP A 14 4.31 -11.73 -11.22
C ASP A 14 5.33 -12.21 -10.17
N GLN A 15 6.38 -11.42 -9.92
CA GLN A 15 7.40 -11.70 -8.92
C GLN A 15 6.83 -11.71 -7.49
N ILE A 16 6.05 -10.69 -7.14
CA ILE A 16 5.41 -10.58 -5.81
C ILE A 16 4.46 -11.75 -5.59
N CYS A 17 3.58 -12.06 -6.55
CA CYS A 17 2.65 -13.18 -6.41
C CYS A 17 3.41 -14.49 -6.21
N ALA A 18 4.44 -14.77 -7.03
CA ALA A 18 5.23 -16.00 -6.91
C ALA A 18 5.94 -16.10 -5.54
N GLY A 19 6.51 -14.99 -5.05
CA GLY A 19 7.16 -14.95 -3.73
C GLY A 19 6.17 -15.22 -2.59
N LEU A 20 4.98 -14.64 -2.64
CA LEU A 20 3.94 -14.83 -1.64
C LEU A 20 3.32 -16.24 -1.69
N GLU A 21 3.11 -16.80 -2.88
CA GLU A 21 2.64 -18.18 -3.05
C GLU A 21 3.63 -19.20 -2.49
N ALA A 22 4.94 -18.95 -2.65
CA ALA A 22 5.98 -19.80 -2.08
C ALA A 22 5.96 -19.79 -0.53
N VAL A 23 5.70 -18.62 0.07
CA VAL A 23 5.60 -18.46 1.53
C VAL A 23 4.32 -19.09 2.08
N ASP A 24 3.20 -18.96 1.37
CA ASP A 24 1.92 -19.60 1.73
C ASP A 24 1.98 -21.12 1.63
N GLY A 25 2.58 -21.63 0.54
CA GLY A 25 2.83 -23.06 0.31
C GLY A 25 1.61 -23.87 -0.13
N THR A 26 0.39 -23.30 -0.11
CA THR A 26 -0.84 -24.04 -0.44
C THR A 26 -1.72 -23.37 -1.47
N THR A 27 -2.00 -22.08 -1.30
CA THR A 27 -2.97 -21.37 -2.11
C THR A 27 -2.28 -20.48 -3.13
N LYS A 28 -2.86 -20.41 -4.33
CA LYS A 28 -2.39 -19.56 -5.43
C LYS A 28 -3.31 -18.38 -5.64
N PHE A 29 -2.78 -17.31 -6.22
CA PHE A 29 -3.60 -16.17 -6.62
C PHE A 29 -4.56 -16.54 -7.74
N ARG A 30 -5.84 -16.24 -7.56
CA ARG A 30 -6.83 -16.24 -8.65
C ARG A 30 -6.68 -14.96 -9.46
N GLU A 31 -6.44 -15.10 -10.75
CA GLU A 31 -6.37 -13.99 -11.68
C GLU A 31 -7.75 -13.63 -12.24
N ASP A 32 -8.02 -12.32 -12.32
CA ASP A 32 -9.17 -11.74 -13.01
C ASP A 32 -8.70 -10.59 -13.90
N LEU A 33 -8.82 -10.80 -15.22
CA LEU A 33 -8.50 -9.82 -16.24
C LEU A 33 -9.76 -9.05 -16.62
N TRP A 34 -9.70 -7.72 -16.52
CA TRP A 34 -10.85 -6.87 -16.79
C TRP A 34 -10.47 -5.69 -17.68
N LYS A 35 -11.48 -5.17 -18.40
CA LYS A 35 -11.38 -4.00 -19.25
C LYS A 35 -12.32 -2.91 -18.74
N ARG A 36 -11.92 -1.65 -18.87
CA ARG A 36 -12.74 -0.50 -18.53
C ARG A 36 -13.43 0.03 -19.79
N PRO A 37 -14.76 0.21 -19.82
CA PRO A 37 -15.47 0.72 -21.00
C PRO A 37 -14.92 2.06 -21.52
N GLU A 38 -14.49 2.93 -20.60
CA GLU A 38 -13.93 4.25 -20.90
C GLU A 38 -12.45 4.23 -21.36
N GLY A 39 -11.76 3.09 -21.27
CA GLY A 39 -10.37 2.96 -21.68
C GLY A 39 -9.47 2.27 -20.66
N GLY A 40 -8.67 1.31 -21.14
CA GLY A 40 -7.73 0.53 -20.33
C GLY A 40 -8.36 -0.67 -19.62
N GLY A 41 -7.83 -1.01 -18.46
CA GLY A 41 -8.22 -2.20 -17.68
C GLY A 41 -7.21 -2.55 -16.60
N GLY A 42 -7.18 -3.81 -16.20
CA GLY A 42 -6.23 -4.29 -15.21
C GLY A 42 -6.22 -5.80 -15.02
N ARG A 43 -5.26 -6.25 -14.22
CA ARG A 43 -5.10 -7.64 -13.77
C ARG A 43 -5.19 -7.65 -12.25
N THR A 44 -6.34 -8.09 -11.76
CA THR A 44 -6.57 -8.30 -10.34
C THR A 44 -6.11 -9.71 -9.98
N ARG A 45 -5.29 -9.85 -8.95
CA ARG A 45 -4.91 -11.16 -8.41
C ARG A 45 -5.24 -11.21 -6.93
N VAL A 46 -6.06 -12.19 -6.54
CA VAL A 46 -6.56 -12.32 -5.18
C VAL A 46 -6.19 -13.69 -4.62
N ILE A 47 -5.70 -13.72 -3.38
CA ILE A 47 -5.48 -14.94 -2.59
C ILE A 47 -6.44 -14.91 -1.39
N GLU A 48 -7.15 -16.01 -1.16
CA GLU A 48 -8.11 -16.14 -0.06
C GLU A 48 -7.99 -17.54 0.54
N ASN A 49 -8.18 -17.64 1.85
CA ASN A 49 -8.14 -18.90 2.59
C ASN A 49 -6.81 -19.66 2.40
N GLY A 50 -5.70 -18.93 2.34
CA GLY A 50 -4.35 -19.50 2.37
C GLY A 50 -3.93 -19.95 3.77
N ASN A 51 -2.83 -20.70 3.83
CA ASN A 51 -2.23 -21.10 5.10
C ASN A 51 -1.66 -19.91 5.87
N VAL A 52 -1.08 -18.97 5.14
CA VAL A 52 -0.44 -17.77 5.69
C VAL A 52 -1.31 -16.55 5.43
N PHE A 53 -1.78 -16.38 4.21
CA PHE A 53 -2.59 -15.22 3.83
C PHE A 53 -4.07 -15.57 3.86
N GLU A 54 -4.78 -15.02 4.84
CA GLU A 54 -6.22 -15.23 4.99
C GLU A 54 -6.99 -14.55 3.85
N LYS A 55 -6.56 -13.33 3.51
CA LYS A 55 -7.02 -12.58 2.35
C LYS A 55 -5.91 -11.65 1.88
N GLY A 56 -5.75 -11.52 0.57
CA GLY A 56 -4.85 -10.54 0.01
C GLY A 56 -5.08 -10.34 -1.46
N GLY A 57 -4.53 -9.26 -1.99
CA GLY A 57 -4.51 -9.07 -3.42
C GLY A 57 -3.35 -8.19 -3.86
N VAL A 58 -2.92 -8.44 -5.09
CA VAL A 58 -1.86 -7.71 -5.77
C VAL A 58 -2.45 -7.31 -7.10
N ASN A 59 -2.87 -6.06 -7.22
CA ASN A 59 -3.62 -5.57 -8.36
C ASN A 59 -2.73 -4.67 -9.20
N ASN A 60 -2.76 -4.86 -10.52
CA ASN A 60 -2.25 -3.85 -11.43
C ASN A 60 -3.39 -3.28 -12.29
N SER A 61 -3.24 -2.02 -12.70
CA SER A 61 -4.15 -1.38 -13.64
C SER A 61 -3.41 -0.41 -14.54
N ALA A 62 -3.95 -0.21 -15.74
CA ALA A 62 -3.61 0.88 -16.63
C ALA A 62 -4.90 1.39 -17.25
N VAL A 63 -5.27 2.62 -16.90
CA VAL A 63 -6.51 3.27 -17.34
C VAL A 63 -6.16 4.56 -18.05
N HIS A 64 -6.99 4.91 -19.02
CA HIS A 64 -6.84 6.15 -19.78
C HIS A 64 -8.22 6.66 -20.20
N GLY A 65 -8.30 7.93 -20.57
CA GLY A 65 -9.52 8.55 -21.05
C GLY A 65 -9.50 10.05 -20.86
N LYS A 66 -10.68 10.67 -20.92
CA LYS A 66 -10.87 12.09 -20.63
C LYS A 66 -10.69 12.34 -19.13
N LEU A 67 -9.95 13.39 -18.77
CA LEU A 67 -9.77 13.78 -17.38
C LEU A 67 -11.13 14.25 -16.82
N PRO A 68 -11.62 13.72 -15.68
CA PRO A 68 -12.87 14.16 -15.07
C PRO A 68 -12.86 15.66 -14.76
N GLU A 69 -14.01 16.33 -14.94
CA GLU A 69 -14.14 17.79 -14.73
C GLU A 69 -13.68 18.26 -13.34
N ALA A 70 -13.93 17.45 -12.31
CA ALA A 70 -13.45 17.74 -10.96
C ALA A 70 -11.92 17.78 -10.88
N MET A 71 -11.22 16.91 -11.61
CA MET A 71 -9.76 16.91 -11.69
C MET A 71 -9.25 18.03 -12.59
N GLN A 72 -9.94 18.37 -13.68
CA GLN A 72 -9.62 19.53 -14.51
C GLN A 72 -9.61 20.82 -13.67
N LYS A 73 -10.67 21.04 -12.87
CA LYS A 73 -10.78 22.16 -11.92
C LYS A 73 -9.67 22.15 -10.87
N MET A 74 -9.35 20.98 -10.32
CA MET A 74 -8.30 20.83 -9.30
C MET A 74 -6.91 21.16 -9.84
N PHE A 75 -6.61 20.79 -11.09
CA PHE A 75 -5.31 21.05 -11.73
C PHE A 75 -5.26 22.39 -12.48
N GLY A 76 -6.39 23.09 -12.61
CA GLY A 76 -6.47 24.35 -13.35
C GLY A 76 -6.22 24.17 -14.85
N VAL A 77 -6.59 23.01 -15.40
CA VAL A 77 -6.44 22.69 -16.82
C VAL A 77 -7.80 22.69 -17.54
N GLY A 78 -7.79 22.90 -18.85
CA GLY A 78 -8.97 22.75 -19.71
C GLY A 78 -9.27 21.28 -20.02
N GLU A 79 -9.88 21.02 -21.17
CA GLU A 79 -10.04 19.65 -21.64
C GLU A 79 -8.68 18.96 -21.77
N ALA A 80 -8.54 17.82 -21.11
CA ALA A 80 -7.31 17.06 -21.07
C ALA A 80 -7.62 15.56 -21.09
N ASP A 81 -6.72 14.79 -21.69
CA ASP A 81 -6.72 13.33 -21.56
C ASP A 81 -5.74 12.93 -20.45
N PHE A 82 -5.92 11.74 -19.89
CA PHE A 82 -5.02 11.20 -18.88
C PHE A 82 -4.66 9.74 -19.14
N PHE A 83 -3.54 9.34 -18.58
CA PHE A 83 -3.13 7.96 -18.40
C PHE A 83 -2.68 7.75 -16.95
N ALA A 84 -3.14 6.67 -16.33
CA ALA A 84 -2.74 6.27 -14.99
C ALA A 84 -2.48 4.77 -14.97
N CYS A 85 -1.34 4.35 -14.42
CA CYS A 85 -1.08 2.95 -14.15
C CYS A 85 -0.42 2.76 -12.79
N GLY A 86 -0.59 1.59 -12.20
CA GLY A 86 0.02 1.29 -10.91
C GLY A 86 -0.20 -0.14 -10.45
N LEU A 87 0.62 -0.55 -9.49
CA LEU A 87 0.44 -1.75 -8.70
C LEU A 87 0.04 -1.34 -7.30
N SER A 88 -1.00 -1.96 -6.75
CA SER A 88 -1.41 -1.81 -5.36
C SER A 88 -1.66 -3.18 -4.75
N LEU A 89 -1.21 -3.37 -3.52
CA LEU A 89 -1.41 -4.60 -2.79
C LEU A 89 -1.80 -4.35 -1.35
N VAL A 90 -2.57 -5.27 -0.80
CA VAL A 90 -2.83 -5.41 0.63
C VAL A 90 -2.82 -6.90 0.95
N LEU A 91 -2.14 -7.29 2.03
CA LEU A 91 -2.11 -8.67 2.51
C LEU A 91 -2.54 -8.69 3.97
N HIS A 92 -3.52 -9.52 4.28
CA HIS A 92 -4.01 -9.80 5.63
C HIS A 92 -3.65 -11.23 6.02
N PRO A 93 -2.59 -11.42 6.81
CA PRO A 93 -2.19 -12.74 7.28
C PRO A 93 -3.21 -13.34 8.25
N LYS A 94 -3.29 -14.67 8.27
CA LYS A 94 -4.14 -15.43 9.20
C LYS A 94 -3.63 -15.34 10.63
N ASN A 95 -2.31 -15.47 10.83
CA ASN A 95 -1.69 -15.45 12.15
C ASN A 95 -1.56 -14.00 12.68
N PRO A 96 -2.09 -13.67 13.87
CA PRO A 96 -1.94 -12.34 14.51
C PRO A 96 -0.50 -11.87 14.69
N MET A 97 0.47 -12.78 14.70
CA MET A 97 1.89 -12.41 14.85
C MET A 97 2.50 -11.89 13.53
N VAL A 98 1.82 -12.08 12.39
CA VAL A 98 2.27 -11.56 11.10
C VAL A 98 1.53 -10.25 10.79
N PRO A 99 2.25 -9.15 10.52
CA PRO A 99 1.62 -7.86 10.22
C PRO A 99 0.87 -7.86 8.89
N THR A 100 -0.22 -7.09 8.83
CA THR A 100 -0.77 -6.64 7.54
C THR A 100 0.26 -5.73 6.86
N VAL A 101 0.35 -5.81 5.54
CA VAL A 101 1.19 -4.91 4.74
C VAL A 101 0.38 -4.32 3.59
N HIS A 102 0.67 -3.07 3.28
CA HIS A 102 0.18 -2.38 2.09
C HIS A 102 1.35 -1.85 1.28
N ALA A 103 1.22 -1.86 -0.05
CA ALA A 103 2.11 -1.13 -0.93
C ALA A 103 1.39 -0.61 -2.17
N ASN A 104 1.89 0.50 -2.70
CA ASN A 104 1.42 1.11 -3.92
C ASN A 104 2.59 1.72 -4.70
N TRP A 105 2.65 1.52 -6.01
CA TRP A 105 3.54 2.27 -6.89
C TRP A 105 2.78 2.63 -8.15
N ARG A 106 2.69 3.91 -8.45
CA ARG A 106 1.84 4.43 -9.52
C ARG A 106 2.53 5.53 -10.32
N TYR A 107 2.08 5.67 -11.55
CA TYR A 107 2.47 6.69 -12.50
C TYR A 107 1.22 7.33 -13.09
N PHE A 108 1.27 8.64 -13.27
CA PHE A 108 0.20 9.42 -13.87
C PHE A 108 0.79 10.41 -14.87
N GLU A 109 0.12 10.59 -16.02
CA GLU A 109 0.41 11.67 -16.98
C GLU A 109 -0.88 12.23 -17.60
N MET A 110 -0.87 13.52 -17.89
CA MET A 110 -1.95 14.27 -18.55
C MET A 110 -1.48 14.81 -19.90
N TYR A 111 -2.42 14.94 -20.83
CA TYR A 111 -2.19 15.41 -22.18
C TYR A 111 -3.09 16.60 -22.51
N ASP A 112 -2.56 17.57 -23.26
CA ASP A 112 -3.37 18.59 -23.93
C ASP A 112 -4.06 18.03 -25.19
N GLU A 113 -4.87 18.86 -25.85
CA GLU A 113 -5.58 18.53 -27.08
C GLU A 113 -4.66 18.11 -28.25
N SER A 114 -3.38 18.51 -28.22
CA SER A 114 -2.38 18.11 -29.23
C SER A 114 -1.75 16.75 -28.95
N GLY A 115 -2.08 16.14 -27.81
CA GLY A 115 -1.49 14.89 -27.34
C GLY A 115 -0.13 15.05 -26.67
N LYS A 116 0.27 16.27 -26.31
CA LYS A 116 1.53 16.53 -25.61
C LYS A 116 1.33 16.38 -24.11
N VAL A 117 2.29 15.72 -23.44
CA VAL A 117 2.28 15.61 -21.98
C VAL A 117 2.45 16.99 -21.35
N ILE A 118 1.46 17.41 -20.55
CA ILE A 118 1.47 18.68 -19.81
C ILE A 118 1.87 18.49 -18.35
N GLU A 119 1.59 17.31 -17.79
CA GLU A 119 1.96 17.00 -16.43
C GLU A 119 2.17 15.49 -16.26
N GLN A 120 3.12 15.10 -15.42
CA GLN A 120 3.41 13.71 -15.10
C GLN A 120 4.07 13.59 -13.73
N TRP A 121 3.77 12.53 -13.00
CA TRP A 121 4.42 12.24 -11.72
C TRP A 121 4.33 10.77 -11.34
N PHE A 122 5.22 10.40 -10.43
CA PHE A 122 5.10 9.16 -9.67
C PHE A 122 4.52 9.40 -8.27
N GLY A 123 3.95 8.35 -7.72
CA GLY A 123 3.56 8.26 -6.31
C GLY A 123 3.64 6.82 -5.85
N GLY A 124 3.63 6.61 -4.54
CA GLY A 124 3.71 5.26 -3.99
C GLY A 124 4.18 5.22 -2.55
N GLY A 125 4.57 4.02 -2.14
CA GLY A 125 4.93 3.73 -0.77
C GLY A 125 4.70 2.28 -0.40
N GLN A 126 5.16 1.92 0.79
CA GLN A 126 4.90 0.64 1.43
C GLN A 126 4.88 0.86 2.94
N ASP A 127 3.94 0.25 3.63
CA ASP A 127 3.75 0.46 5.07
C ASP A 127 3.30 -0.81 5.77
N LEU A 128 3.66 -0.91 7.06
CA LEU A 128 3.48 -2.12 7.86
C LEU A 128 2.49 -1.87 9.01
N THR A 129 1.52 -2.76 9.15
CA THR A 129 0.44 -2.69 10.14
C THR A 129 0.44 -3.95 11.03
N PRO A 130 1.28 -3.99 12.07
CA PRO A 130 1.32 -5.09 13.03
C PRO A 130 0.10 -5.11 13.96
N TYR A 131 -0.15 -6.29 14.52
CA TYR A 131 -1.11 -6.50 15.61
C TYR A 131 -0.38 -6.67 16.95
N TYR A 132 0.81 -7.24 16.92
CA TYR A 132 1.75 -7.32 18.02
C TYR A 132 3.09 -6.72 17.59
N LEU A 133 3.71 -5.93 18.47
CA LEU A 133 4.94 -5.21 18.13
C LEU A 133 6.19 -6.06 18.35
N PHE A 134 6.83 -6.44 17.25
CA PHE A 134 8.19 -6.97 17.24
C PHE A 134 9.15 -5.89 16.72
N GLU A 135 10.00 -5.36 17.59
CA GLU A 135 10.89 -4.23 17.24
C GLU A 135 11.89 -4.60 16.14
N GLU A 136 12.33 -5.85 16.10
CA GLU A 136 13.22 -6.37 15.06
C GLU A 136 12.55 -6.48 13.68
N ASP A 137 11.22 -6.62 13.63
CA ASP A 137 10.46 -6.59 12.38
C ASP A 137 10.30 -5.16 11.89
N ALA A 138 10.00 -4.24 12.80
CA ALA A 138 9.92 -2.81 12.51
C ALA A 138 11.26 -2.28 11.98
N LYS A 139 12.37 -2.58 12.67
CA LYS A 139 13.73 -2.21 12.25
C LYS A 139 14.08 -2.81 10.90
N HIS A 140 13.79 -4.10 10.67
CA HIS A 140 14.05 -4.76 9.38
C HIS A 140 13.32 -4.07 8.22
N PHE A 141 12.02 -3.83 8.39
CA PHE A 141 11.19 -3.20 7.37
C PHE A 141 11.70 -1.78 7.04
N HIS A 142 11.91 -0.96 8.08
CA HIS A 142 12.37 0.42 7.91
C HIS A 142 13.81 0.52 7.41
N GLN A 143 14.70 -0.39 7.82
CA GLN A 143 16.07 -0.45 7.28
C GLN A 143 16.06 -0.78 5.79
N THR A 144 15.21 -1.71 5.35
CA THR A 144 15.07 -2.07 3.93
C THR A 144 14.55 -0.88 3.12
N CYS A 145 13.54 -0.17 3.63
CA CYS A 145 13.05 1.08 3.07
C CYS A 145 14.17 2.14 2.96
N LYS A 146 14.94 2.33 4.04
CA LYS A 146 16.05 3.28 4.08
C LYS A 146 17.13 2.94 3.06
N MET A 147 17.53 1.68 2.94
CA MET A 147 18.52 1.23 1.96
C MET A 147 18.09 1.50 0.52
N ALA A 148 16.80 1.29 0.21
CA ALA A 148 16.25 1.63 -1.11
C ALA A 148 16.29 3.15 -1.35
N CYS A 149 15.91 3.96 -0.36
CA CYS A 149 15.96 5.43 -0.46
C CYS A 149 17.40 5.96 -0.62
N ASP A 150 18.34 5.48 0.19
CA ASP A 150 19.72 5.99 0.27
C ASP A 150 20.49 5.81 -1.05
N LYS A 151 20.11 4.84 -1.90
CA LYS A 151 20.67 4.65 -3.25
C LYS A 151 20.37 5.81 -4.20
N HIS A 152 19.33 6.60 -3.91
CA HIS A 152 18.88 7.70 -4.75
C HIS A 152 19.10 9.06 -4.08
N ASN A 153 18.72 9.19 -2.82
CA ASN A 153 18.94 10.39 -2.03
C ASN A 153 18.79 10.07 -0.53
N PRO A 154 19.79 10.36 0.32
CA PRO A 154 19.73 10.08 1.75
C PRO A 154 18.62 10.85 2.50
N GLU A 155 18.08 11.93 1.93
CA GLU A 155 16.96 12.68 2.50
C GLU A 155 15.60 12.02 2.25
N PHE A 156 15.51 11.06 1.34
CA PHE A 156 14.23 10.45 0.95
C PHE A 156 13.61 9.64 2.09
N TYR A 157 14.37 8.84 2.82
CA TYR A 157 13.80 8.04 3.90
C TYR A 157 13.22 8.93 5.03
N PRO A 158 13.97 9.88 5.63
CA PRO A 158 13.40 10.77 6.65
C PRO A 158 12.16 11.53 6.16
N LYS A 159 12.18 12.02 4.91
CA LYS A 159 11.05 12.74 4.31
C LYS A 159 9.83 11.85 4.15
N TYR A 160 9.98 10.70 3.50
CA TYR A 160 8.87 9.83 3.12
C TYR A 160 8.36 8.98 4.27
N LYS A 161 9.18 8.70 5.29
CA LYS A 161 8.73 8.14 6.57
C LYS A 161 7.82 9.12 7.30
N LYS A 162 8.23 10.38 7.44
CA LYS A 162 7.39 11.42 8.05
C LYS A 162 6.07 11.63 7.29
N GLN A 163 6.11 11.57 5.96
CA GLN A 163 4.89 11.63 5.14
C GLN A 163 4.00 10.40 5.36
N CYS A 164 4.58 9.22 5.54
CA CYS A 164 3.85 7.99 5.84
C CYS A 164 3.12 8.08 7.19
N ASP A 165 3.83 8.52 8.23
CA ASP A 165 3.27 8.69 9.58
C ASP A 165 2.09 9.68 9.57
N ALA A 166 2.21 10.78 8.81
CA ALA A 166 1.16 11.78 8.70
C ALA A 166 -0.02 11.34 7.83
N TYR A 167 0.22 10.55 6.78
CA TYR A 167 -0.83 10.12 5.85
C TYR A 167 -1.72 9.02 6.45
N PHE A 168 -1.11 8.01 7.07
CA PHE A 168 -1.82 6.86 7.62
C PHE A 168 -2.28 7.09 9.07
N TRP A 169 -2.99 8.20 9.29
CA TRP A 169 -3.45 8.64 10.61
C TRP A 169 -4.97 8.55 10.75
N ASN A 170 -5.45 7.80 11.74
CA ASN A 170 -6.87 7.76 12.10
C ASN A 170 -7.21 8.96 12.98
N ALA A 171 -7.52 10.10 12.35
CA ALA A 171 -7.73 11.37 13.06
C ALA A 171 -8.79 11.32 14.17
N HIS A 172 -9.84 10.49 14.03
CA HIS A 172 -10.89 10.34 15.04
C HIS A 172 -10.54 9.38 16.18
N ARG A 173 -9.43 8.63 16.06
CA ARG A 173 -8.86 7.77 17.11
C ARG A 173 -7.57 8.35 17.71
N ASN A 174 -6.97 9.34 17.05
CA ASN A 174 -5.67 9.91 17.39
C ASN A 174 -4.55 8.85 17.44
N GLU A 175 -4.56 7.90 16.50
CA GLU A 175 -3.52 6.87 16.34
C GLU A 175 -3.17 6.67 14.87
N ALA A 176 -1.94 6.23 14.61
CA ALA A 176 -1.51 5.73 13.32
C ALA A 176 -2.18 4.38 12.99
N ARG A 177 -2.38 4.11 11.70
CA ARG A 177 -2.90 2.82 11.21
C ARG A 177 -1.95 1.67 11.54
N GLY A 178 -0.66 1.94 11.49
CA GLY A 178 0.44 0.99 11.67
C GLY A 178 1.74 1.72 12.01
N ILE A 179 2.87 1.04 11.89
CA ILE A 179 4.19 1.57 12.26
C ILE A 179 4.89 2.33 11.13
N GLY A 180 4.12 2.74 10.11
CA GLY A 180 4.59 3.51 8.97
C GLY A 180 5.44 2.72 7.98
N GLY A 181 6.32 3.44 7.28
CA GLY A 181 7.10 2.95 6.16
C GLY A 181 7.47 4.11 5.24
N LEU A 182 7.13 4.03 3.95
CA LEU A 182 7.32 5.11 2.99
C LEU A 182 5.97 5.53 2.42
N PHE A 183 5.77 6.85 2.30
CA PHE A 183 4.71 7.43 1.48
C PHE A 183 5.27 8.61 0.69
N PHE A 184 5.01 8.62 -0.61
CA PHE A 184 5.38 9.70 -1.51
C PHE A 184 4.31 9.92 -2.58
N ASP A 185 4.12 11.18 -2.96
CA ASP A 185 3.22 11.57 -4.03
C ASP A 185 3.77 12.81 -4.74
N TYR A 186 3.29 13.07 -5.95
CA TYR A 186 3.73 14.20 -6.78
C TYR A 186 5.25 14.25 -7.00
N CYS A 187 5.90 13.10 -7.18
CA CYS A 187 7.29 12.99 -7.63
C CYS A 187 7.38 13.42 -9.11
N LYS A 188 7.52 14.73 -9.32
CA LYS A 188 7.60 15.41 -10.63
C LYS A 188 9.04 15.71 -10.99
N ALA A 189 9.33 15.73 -12.30
CA ALA A 189 10.63 16.19 -12.77
C ALA A 189 10.86 17.67 -12.39
N ASN A 190 12.10 17.98 -12.01
CA ASN A 190 12.60 19.32 -11.74
C ASN A 190 14.07 19.42 -12.16
N GLU A 191 14.76 20.50 -11.77
CA GLU A 191 16.17 20.70 -12.11
C GLU A 191 17.12 19.64 -11.52
N GLN A 192 16.73 18.99 -10.42
CA GLN A 192 17.56 18.03 -9.69
C GLN A 192 17.21 16.56 -10.00
N MET A 193 15.98 16.29 -10.40
CA MET A 193 15.46 14.94 -10.62
C MET A 193 14.69 14.89 -11.94
N SER A 194 15.14 14.07 -12.88
CA SER A 194 14.40 13.76 -14.09
C SER A 194 13.28 12.73 -13.82
N MET A 195 12.41 12.52 -14.80
CA MET A 195 11.41 11.43 -14.69
C MET A 195 12.05 10.04 -14.68
N ASP A 196 13.21 9.86 -15.33
CA ASP A 196 13.94 8.60 -15.28
C ASP A 196 14.57 8.36 -13.90
N ASP A 197 15.02 9.41 -13.22
CA ASP A 197 15.50 9.31 -11.82
C ASP A 197 14.38 8.89 -10.88
N TRP A 198 13.19 9.48 -11.05
CA TRP A 198 12.00 9.06 -10.29
C TRP A 198 11.56 7.64 -10.62
N TYR A 199 11.61 7.25 -11.90
CA TYR A 199 11.36 5.87 -12.29
C TYR A 199 12.31 4.92 -11.56
N ASN A 200 13.62 5.20 -11.59
CA ASN A 200 14.62 4.36 -10.93
C ASN A 200 14.33 4.24 -9.42
N PHE A 201 14.07 5.36 -8.74
CA PHE A 201 13.70 5.36 -7.31
C PHE A 201 12.45 4.52 -7.01
N VAL A 202 11.37 4.74 -7.76
CA VAL A 202 10.09 4.04 -7.54
C VAL A 202 10.25 2.55 -7.81
N THR A 203 11.03 2.17 -8.83
CA THR A 203 11.32 0.75 -9.09
C THR A 203 12.23 0.13 -8.04
N GLU A 204 13.20 0.86 -7.49
CA GLU A 204 14.05 0.38 -6.38
C GLU A 204 13.20 0.08 -5.13
N VAL A 205 12.27 0.97 -4.78
CA VAL A 205 11.33 0.72 -3.67
C VAL A 205 10.41 -0.46 -3.98
N GLY A 206 9.90 -0.57 -5.21
CA GLY A 206 9.07 -1.71 -5.61
C GLY A 206 9.79 -3.05 -5.52
N ASN A 207 11.05 -3.10 -5.96
CA ASN A 207 11.89 -4.30 -5.93
C ASN A 207 12.24 -4.74 -4.51
N SER A 208 12.30 -3.82 -3.54
CA SER A 208 12.65 -4.14 -2.14
C SER A 208 11.49 -4.74 -1.33
N PHE A 209 10.26 -4.74 -1.87
CA PHE A 209 9.06 -5.16 -1.12
C PHE A 209 9.15 -6.57 -0.53
N LEU A 210 9.54 -7.57 -1.34
CA LEU A 210 9.64 -8.95 -0.85
C LEU A 210 10.76 -9.09 0.19
N GLU A 211 11.88 -8.38 0.02
CA GLU A 211 12.97 -8.34 1.00
C GLU A 211 12.52 -7.70 2.32
N ALA A 212 11.68 -6.66 2.26
CA ALA A 212 11.15 -5.99 3.44
C ALA A 212 10.13 -6.86 4.19
N TYR A 213 9.28 -7.62 3.48
CA TYR A 213 8.12 -8.29 4.07
C TYR A 213 8.29 -9.79 4.30
N VAL A 214 8.83 -10.55 3.34
CA VAL A 214 8.89 -12.02 3.43
C VAL A 214 9.68 -12.52 4.66
N PRO A 215 10.85 -11.95 5.02
CA PRO A 215 11.57 -12.37 6.22
C PRO A 215 10.75 -12.22 7.50
N ILE A 216 9.90 -11.19 7.59
CA ILE A 216 8.99 -10.98 8.71
C ILE A 216 7.94 -12.10 8.73
N VAL A 217 7.32 -12.38 7.59
CA VAL A 217 6.30 -13.45 7.49
C VAL A 217 6.90 -14.80 7.89
N GLU A 218 8.07 -15.17 7.38
CA GLU A 218 8.73 -16.44 7.70
C GLU A 218 9.05 -16.58 9.19
N ARG A 219 9.49 -15.50 9.86
CA ARG A 219 9.75 -15.51 11.31
C ARG A 219 8.47 -15.73 12.14
N ARG A 220 7.33 -15.21 11.68
CA ARG A 220 6.12 -15.11 12.52
C ARG A 220 5.01 -16.10 12.18
N LYS A 221 4.94 -16.60 10.94
CA LYS A 221 3.79 -17.39 10.44
C LYS A 221 3.48 -18.64 11.26
N ASN A 222 4.49 -19.24 11.89
CA ASN A 222 4.37 -20.49 12.66
C ASN A 222 4.29 -20.27 14.17
N LEU A 223 4.27 -19.03 14.67
CA LEU A 223 4.12 -18.77 16.10
C LEU A 223 2.72 -19.14 16.56
N GLU A 224 2.62 -19.76 17.73
CA GLU A 224 1.34 -20.06 18.34
C GLU A 224 0.61 -18.76 18.75
N TYR A 225 -0.71 -18.78 18.68
CA TYR A 225 -1.54 -17.66 19.09
C TYR A 225 -2.83 -18.18 19.76
N THR A 226 -3.38 -17.39 20.66
CA THR A 226 -4.60 -17.72 21.40
C THR A 226 -5.84 -17.10 20.75
N PRO A 227 -7.07 -17.50 21.16
CA PRO A 227 -8.28 -16.82 20.73
C PRO A 227 -8.29 -15.31 21.03
N GLU A 228 -7.69 -14.90 22.14
CA GLU A 228 -7.55 -13.48 22.53
C GLU A 228 -6.66 -12.72 21.53
N ASN A 229 -5.55 -13.33 21.08
CA ASN A 229 -4.72 -12.72 20.04
C ASN A 229 -5.49 -12.52 18.74
N ARG A 230 -6.38 -13.46 18.40
CA ARG A 230 -7.23 -13.35 17.22
C ARG A 230 -8.30 -12.28 17.38
N ASN A 231 -8.92 -12.15 18.56
CA ASN A 231 -9.87 -11.07 18.84
C ASN A 231 -9.20 -9.70 18.72
N TRP A 232 -8.01 -9.53 19.29
CA TRP A 232 -7.23 -8.30 19.14
C TRP A 232 -6.91 -7.99 17.67
N GLN A 233 -6.49 -8.99 16.90
CA GLN A 233 -6.28 -8.85 15.46
C GLN A 233 -7.52 -8.31 14.73
N GLU A 234 -8.71 -8.83 15.04
CA GLU A 234 -9.97 -8.39 14.41
C GLU A 234 -10.36 -6.96 14.82
N ILE A 235 -10.10 -6.56 16.06
CA ILE A 235 -10.28 -5.16 16.53
C ILE A 235 -9.33 -4.22 15.76
N ARG A 236 -8.04 -4.56 15.65
CA ARG A 236 -7.06 -3.76 14.91
C ARG A 236 -7.36 -3.74 13.41
N ARG A 237 -7.87 -4.82 12.82
CA ARG A 237 -8.39 -4.83 11.44
C ARG A 237 -9.60 -3.90 11.29
N GLY A 238 -10.43 -3.74 12.32
CA GLY A 238 -11.47 -2.70 12.37
C GLY A 238 -10.89 -1.29 12.17
N ARG A 239 -9.75 -0.97 12.80
CA ARG A 239 -9.03 0.31 12.59
C ARG A 239 -8.49 0.48 11.18
N TYR A 240 -8.10 -0.62 10.53
CA TYR A 240 -7.70 -0.62 9.12
C TYR A 240 -8.88 -0.27 8.20
N VAL A 241 -10.06 -0.83 8.48
CA VAL A 241 -11.31 -0.51 7.76
C VAL A 241 -11.73 0.95 7.99
N GLU A 242 -11.66 1.44 9.23
CA GLU A 242 -11.92 2.85 9.56
C GLU A 242 -11.06 3.78 8.70
N PHE A 243 -9.76 3.51 8.59
CA PHE A 243 -8.88 4.30 7.73
C PHE A 243 -9.30 4.27 6.26
N ASN A 244 -9.47 3.08 5.69
CA ASN A 244 -9.73 2.92 4.26
C ASN A 244 -11.06 3.54 3.83
N LEU A 245 -12.08 3.50 4.69
CA LEU A 245 -13.41 4.01 4.34
C LEU A 245 -13.65 5.48 4.72
N VAL A 246 -12.87 6.04 5.66
CA VAL A 246 -13.05 7.42 6.15
C VAL A 246 -11.98 8.37 5.62
N HIS A 247 -10.72 7.92 5.54
CA HIS A 247 -9.56 8.80 5.31
C HIS A 247 -8.83 8.54 3.99
N ASP A 248 -8.81 7.28 3.51
CA ASP A 248 -8.03 6.94 2.32
C ASP A 248 -8.58 7.62 1.06
N LYS A 249 -7.80 8.57 0.54
CA LYS A 249 -8.13 9.35 -0.65
C LYS A 249 -8.28 8.44 -1.88
N GLY A 250 -7.45 7.38 -1.98
CA GLY A 250 -7.47 6.45 -3.10
C GLY A 250 -8.78 5.67 -3.17
N THR A 251 -9.17 5.05 -2.07
CA THR A 251 -10.44 4.30 -1.93
C THR A 251 -11.64 5.22 -2.16
N LEU A 252 -11.71 6.37 -1.48
CA LEU A 252 -12.82 7.31 -1.63
C LEU A 252 -12.97 7.83 -3.07
N PHE A 253 -11.86 8.12 -3.75
CA PHE A 253 -11.87 8.54 -5.14
C PHE A 253 -12.37 7.41 -6.06
N GLY A 254 -11.83 6.20 -5.90
CA GLY A 254 -12.23 5.03 -6.70
C GLY A 254 -13.72 4.68 -6.57
N LEU A 255 -14.27 4.76 -5.36
CA LEU A 255 -15.68 4.54 -5.08
C LEU A 255 -16.59 5.62 -5.72
N LYS A 256 -16.10 6.86 -5.83
CA LYS A 256 -16.85 7.99 -6.41
C LYS A 256 -16.77 8.07 -7.94
N THR A 257 -15.84 7.35 -8.58
CA THR A 257 -15.50 7.54 -10.02
C THR A 257 -15.73 6.29 -10.89
N ASN A 258 -16.71 5.45 -10.53
CA ASN A 258 -17.02 4.20 -11.24
C ASN A 258 -15.78 3.27 -11.40
N GLY A 259 -14.90 3.25 -10.40
CA GLY A 259 -13.84 2.25 -10.35
C GLY A 259 -14.41 0.84 -10.19
N ARG A 260 -13.63 -0.20 -10.51
CA ARG A 260 -14.04 -1.59 -10.30
C ARG A 260 -14.11 -1.86 -8.79
N ILE A 261 -15.32 -1.85 -8.24
CA ILE A 261 -15.58 -1.92 -6.79
C ILE A 261 -14.86 -3.09 -6.12
N GLU A 262 -14.97 -4.29 -6.68
CA GLU A 262 -14.30 -5.50 -6.15
C GLU A 262 -12.77 -5.41 -6.15
N SER A 263 -12.16 -4.63 -7.05
CA SER A 263 -10.72 -4.40 -7.04
C SER A 263 -10.29 -3.39 -5.97
N ILE A 264 -11.17 -2.42 -5.64
CA ILE A 264 -10.93 -1.40 -4.62
C ILE A 264 -11.09 -1.99 -3.22
N LEU A 265 -12.20 -2.72 -3.00
CA LEU A 265 -12.55 -3.30 -1.71
C LEU A 265 -11.80 -4.60 -1.39
N MET A 266 -10.96 -5.08 -2.31
CA MET A 266 -9.98 -6.15 -2.03
C MET A 266 -9.13 -5.81 -0.80
N SER A 267 -8.84 -4.53 -0.58
CA SER A 267 -8.09 -4.01 0.56
C SER A 267 -8.73 -4.23 1.93
N LEU A 268 -10.01 -4.62 1.99
CA LEU A 268 -10.69 -4.84 3.27
C LEU A 268 -10.43 -6.26 3.80
N PRO A 269 -10.13 -6.42 5.09
CA PRO A 269 -9.91 -7.72 5.72
C PRO A 269 -11.17 -8.61 5.74
N PRO A 270 -11.00 -9.94 5.88
CA PRO A 270 -12.12 -10.89 5.84
C PRO A 270 -12.97 -10.87 7.11
N HIS A 271 -12.36 -10.60 8.27
CA HIS A 271 -13.01 -10.52 9.57
C HIS A 271 -12.51 -9.31 10.36
N VAL A 272 -13.45 -8.60 10.97
CA VAL A 272 -13.24 -7.38 11.75
C VAL A 272 -14.22 -7.31 12.91
N GLN A 273 -13.83 -6.61 13.97
CA GLN A 273 -14.68 -6.38 15.13
C GLN A 273 -14.61 -4.93 15.61
N TRP A 274 -15.72 -4.45 16.15
CA TRP A 274 -15.80 -3.21 16.92
C TRP A 274 -16.37 -3.53 18.30
N VAL A 275 -15.52 -3.41 19.31
CA VAL A 275 -15.92 -3.56 20.72
C VAL A 275 -16.11 -2.17 21.30
N TYR A 276 -17.26 -1.95 21.95
CA TYR A 276 -17.59 -0.67 22.56
C TYR A 276 -16.59 -0.35 23.68
N ASP A 277 -16.00 0.86 23.63
CA ASP A 277 -15.09 1.39 24.64
C ASP A 277 -13.94 0.42 25.04
N HIS A 278 -13.40 -0.31 24.06
CA HIS A 278 -12.29 -1.22 24.29
C HIS A 278 -10.98 -0.47 24.51
N HIS A 279 -10.34 -0.75 25.64
CA HIS A 279 -8.97 -0.32 25.98
C HIS A 279 -8.08 -1.56 26.11
N ALA A 280 -6.83 -1.46 25.64
CA ALA A 280 -5.86 -2.53 25.87
C ALA A 280 -5.57 -2.68 27.37
N GLU A 281 -5.28 -3.89 27.83
CA GLU A 281 -4.95 -4.13 29.23
C GLU A 281 -3.62 -3.46 29.60
N ALA A 282 -3.54 -2.84 30.77
CA ALA A 282 -2.33 -2.15 31.21
C ALA A 282 -1.15 -3.13 31.33
N GLY A 283 -0.01 -2.79 30.73
CA GLY A 283 1.20 -3.61 30.68
C GLY A 283 1.16 -4.76 29.66
N SER A 284 0.14 -4.84 28.82
CA SER A 284 0.00 -5.87 27.78
C SER A 284 0.82 -5.54 26.52
N GLU A 285 1.03 -6.55 25.66
CA GLU A 285 1.68 -6.35 24.36
C GLU A 285 0.78 -5.55 23.39
N GLU A 286 -0.53 -5.61 23.58
CA GLU A 286 -1.53 -4.80 22.89
C GLU A 286 -1.35 -3.31 23.23
N GLU A 287 -1.20 -2.98 24.52
CA GLU A 287 -0.94 -1.61 24.97
C GLU A 287 0.41 -1.10 24.44
N LYS A 288 1.45 -1.96 24.44
CA LYS A 288 2.76 -1.63 23.86
C LYS A 288 2.64 -1.17 22.40
N LEU A 289 1.84 -1.88 21.59
CA LEU A 289 1.57 -1.45 20.21
C LEU A 289 0.82 -0.12 20.18
N VAL A 290 -0.28 0.02 20.92
CA VAL A 290 -1.10 1.24 20.92
C VAL A 290 -0.28 2.48 21.24
N ASN A 291 0.59 2.42 22.25
CA ASN A 291 1.47 3.54 22.62
C ASN A 291 2.33 4.04 21.45
N VAL A 292 2.85 3.11 20.63
CA VAL A 292 3.65 3.44 19.44
C VAL A 292 2.80 3.99 18.30
N LEU A 293 1.55 3.52 18.17
CA LEU A 293 0.62 4.02 17.16
C LEU A 293 0.14 5.45 17.50
N GLU A 294 -0.08 5.75 18.77
CA GLU A 294 -0.41 7.10 19.24
C GLU A 294 0.80 8.05 19.14
N ASN A 295 2.01 7.52 19.26
CA ASN A 295 3.25 8.29 19.26
C ASN A 295 4.28 7.66 18.31
N PRO A 296 4.16 7.87 16.98
CA PRO A 296 5.11 7.31 16.01
C PRO A 296 6.56 7.64 16.35
N ILE A 297 7.42 6.63 16.33
CA ILE A 297 8.84 6.74 16.68
C ILE A 297 9.74 6.53 15.45
N ASP A 298 11.03 6.80 15.60
CA ASP A 298 12.04 6.46 14.60
C ASP A 298 12.57 5.04 14.83
N TRP A 299 12.62 4.27 13.75
CA TRP A 299 13.03 2.86 13.80
C TRP A 299 14.49 2.64 13.41
N VAL A 300 15.07 3.51 12.57
CA VAL A 300 16.45 3.49 12.06
C VAL A 300 17.00 4.89 11.90
#